data_AF-A0A0N4YWK5-F1
#
_entry.id   AF-A0A0N4YWK5-F1
#
_cell.length_a   1.000
_cell.length_b   1.000
_cell.length_c   1.000
_cell.angle_alpha   90.00
_cell.angle_beta   90.00
_cell.angle_gamma   90.00
#
_symmetry.space_group_name_H-M   'P 1'
#
loop_
_entity.id
_entity.type
_entity.pdbx_description
1 polymer ?
#
loop_
_entity_poly.entity_id
_entity_poly.type
_entity_poly.pdbx_seq_one_letter_code
_entity_poly.pdbx_strand_id
1 'polypeptide(L)'
;MAPFKISDCDRSKMSIPCPPPPGEEPSSYQSGSQGKKIRIGICAMNRKATSKPMKAIMSKIVDYYKDWLEYFIFPESVIIHEEVDRWPLCDCLISFHSTDFPLHKAIEYVKLRKPYVINDLKRQYDL
;
A
#
# COMPACT_ATOMS: atom_id res chain seq x y z
N MET A 1 -60.86 11.58 3.17
CA MET A 1 -59.63 11.04 3.80
C MET A 1 -58.47 11.42 2.90
N ALA A 2 -57.42 12.04 3.46
CA ALA A 2 -56.48 12.93 2.76
C ALA A 2 -55.67 12.29 1.60
N PRO A 3 -55.34 13.07 0.54
CA PRO A 3 -54.44 12.69 -0.55
C PRO A 3 -52.97 13.13 -0.31
N PHE A 4 -52.05 12.44 -0.99
CA PHE A 4 -50.67 12.81 -1.41
C PHE A 4 -49.85 13.84 -0.61
N LYS A 5 -48.62 13.43 -0.20
CA LYS A 5 -47.41 14.24 -0.44
C LYS A 5 -46.12 13.44 -0.34
N ILE A 6 -45.32 13.59 -1.39
CA ILE A 6 -43.89 13.27 -1.53
C ILE A 6 -43.10 13.91 -0.38
N SER A 7 -42.03 13.24 0.07
CA SER A 7 -40.90 13.93 0.70
C SER A 7 -39.61 13.22 0.33
N ASP A 8 -38.97 13.82 -0.66
CA ASP A 8 -37.55 13.89 -0.94
C ASP A 8 -36.63 13.40 0.20
N CYS A 9 -35.85 12.37 -0.08
CA CYS A 9 -34.54 12.23 0.54
C CYS A 9 -33.56 13.09 -0.27
N ASP A 10 -33.74 14.42 -0.20
CA ASP A 10 -32.80 15.37 -0.78
C ASP A 10 -31.56 15.51 0.09
N ARG A 11 -30.46 15.43 -0.63
CA ARG A 11 -29.08 15.69 -0.30
C ARG A 11 -28.94 16.95 0.57
N SER A 12 -27.99 16.91 1.51
CA SER A 12 -27.37 18.09 2.17
C SER A 12 -28.02 18.58 3.46
N LYS A 13 -27.52 18.09 4.61
CA LYS A 13 -27.22 18.89 5.81
C LYS A 13 -25.94 18.31 6.43
N MET A 14 -24.75 18.76 6.00
CA MET A 14 -24.04 19.87 6.64
C MET A 14 -24.19 19.83 8.16
N SER A 15 -23.50 18.89 8.79
CA SER A 15 -23.13 19.00 10.20
C SER A 15 -22.15 20.17 10.34
N ILE A 16 -22.67 21.33 10.71
CA ILE A 16 -21.90 22.50 11.11
C ILE A 16 -21.11 22.11 12.38
N PRO A 17 -19.77 22.12 12.40
CA PRO A 17 -19.02 21.92 13.62
C PRO A 17 -19.16 23.15 14.52
N CYS A 18 -19.34 22.93 15.82
CA CYS A 18 -19.40 23.98 16.83
C CYS A 18 -18.19 24.94 16.74
N PRO A 19 -18.37 26.24 17.00
CA PRO A 19 -17.24 27.15 17.13
C PRO A 19 -16.39 26.77 18.37
N PRO A 20 -15.04 26.80 18.27
CA PRO A 20 -14.16 26.54 19.39
C PRO A 20 -14.20 27.68 20.43
N PRO A 21 -13.91 27.40 21.72
CA PRO A 21 -13.86 28.40 22.78
C PRO A 21 -12.76 29.46 22.54
N PRO A 22 -12.94 30.70 23.03
CA PRO A 22 -11.99 31.78 22.81
C PRO A 22 -10.73 31.55 23.67
N GLY A 23 -9.64 31.09 23.06
CA GLY A 23 -8.35 30.96 23.76
C GLY A 23 -7.37 29.93 23.20
N GLU A 24 -7.76 29.10 22.22
CA GLU A 24 -6.85 28.15 21.58
C GLU A 24 -6.45 28.66 20.19
N GLU A 25 -5.16 28.96 20.03
CA GLU A 25 -4.49 29.20 18.74
C GLU A 25 -4.87 28.09 17.74
N PRO A 26 -5.14 28.43 16.47
CA PRO A 26 -5.60 27.45 15.49
C PRO A 26 -4.47 26.46 15.20
N SER A 27 -4.48 25.28 15.83
CA SER A 27 -3.69 24.16 15.34
C SER A 27 -4.24 23.85 13.95
N SER A 28 -3.46 24.19 12.92
CA SER A 28 -3.80 24.04 11.51
C SER A 28 -4.52 22.70 11.29
N TYR A 29 -5.82 22.74 11.01
CA TYR A 29 -6.48 21.62 10.36
C TYR A 29 -5.86 21.54 8.97
N GLN A 30 -4.75 20.81 8.86
CA GLN A 30 -4.22 20.39 7.59
C GLN A 30 -5.21 19.37 7.03
N SER A 31 -6.27 19.87 6.42
CA SER A 31 -7.06 19.16 5.42
C SER A 31 -6.19 18.99 4.17
N GLY A 32 -5.06 18.31 4.33
CA GLY A 32 -4.27 17.79 3.25
C GLY A 32 -4.77 16.37 3.01
N SER A 33 -5.77 16.21 2.15
CA SER A 33 -5.99 14.94 1.48
C SER A 33 -4.83 14.68 0.51
N GLN A 34 -3.62 14.54 1.04
CA GLN A 34 -2.55 13.83 0.34
C GLN A 34 -3.08 12.41 0.23
N GLY A 35 -3.65 12.05 -0.92
CA GLY A 35 -4.20 10.72 -1.15
C GLY A 35 -3.18 9.66 -0.72
N LYS A 36 -3.62 8.63 -0.01
CA LYS A 36 -2.73 7.54 0.42
C LYS A 36 -1.99 7.01 -0.81
N LYS A 37 -0.66 7.12 -0.80
CA LYS A 37 0.18 6.54 -1.84
C LYS A 37 0.20 5.02 -1.70
N ILE A 38 0.03 4.32 -2.81
CA ILE A 38 0.16 2.87 -2.89
C ILE A 38 1.64 2.53 -2.72
N ARG A 39 1.94 1.63 -1.78
CA ARG A 39 3.31 1.23 -1.45
C ARG A 39 3.62 -0.11 -2.10
N ILE A 40 4.54 -0.12 -3.07
CA ILE A 40 5.05 -1.34 -3.69
C ILE A 40 6.27 -1.86 -2.91
N GLY A 41 6.14 -3.06 -2.34
CA GLY A 41 7.22 -3.79 -1.71
C GLY A 41 7.91 -4.75 -2.66
N ILE A 42 9.23 -4.62 -2.84
CA ILE A 42 10.03 -5.59 -3.60
C ILE A 42 10.65 -6.58 -2.61
N CYS A 43 10.17 -7.82 -2.64
CA CYS A 43 10.63 -8.92 -1.81
C CYS A 43 11.44 -9.92 -2.67
N ALA A 44 12.75 -9.67 -2.78
CA ALA A 44 13.68 -10.50 -3.50
C ALA A 44 15.09 -10.31 -2.96
N MET A 45 16.00 -11.25 -3.23
CA MET A 45 17.42 -11.10 -2.91
C MET A 45 18.01 -9.86 -3.56
N ASN A 46 19.00 -9.23 -2.91
CA ASN A 46 19.49 -7.90 -3.29
C ASN A 46 19.99 -7.85 -4.74
N ARG A 47 20.62 -8.93 -5.21
CA ARG A 47 21.07 -9.10 -6.62
C ARG A 47 19.93 -8.97 -7.63
N LYS A 48 18.72 -9.46 -7.31
CA LYS A 48 17.54 -9.37 -8.17
C LYS A 48 16.79 -8.06 -7.97
N ALA A 49 16.61 -7.63 -6.72
CA ALA A 49 15.91 -6.39 -6.38
C ALA A 49 16.59 -5.13 -6.92
N THR A 50 17.92 -5.14 -7.05
CA THR A 50 18.70 -3.99 -7.56
C THR A 50 19.14 -4.12 -9.02
N SER A 51 18.68 -5.17 -9.70
CA SER A 51 19.04 -5.44 -11.10
C SER A 51 18.65 -4.29 -12.03
N LYS A 52 19.45 -4.07 -13.09
CA LYS A 52 19.15 -3.08 -14.14
C LYS A 52 17.71 -3.16 -14.67
N PRO A 53 17.14 -4.34 -14.99
CA PRO A 53 15.75 -4.43 -15.45
C PRO A 53 14.74 -4.01 -14.37
N MET A 54 14.94 -4.41 -13.11
CA MET A 54 14.05 -3.99 -12.01
C MET A 54 14.01 -2.47 -11.90
N LYS A 55 15.18 -1.84 -11.81
CA LYS A 55 15.29 -0.38 -11.67
C LYS A 55 14.66 0.34 -12.86
N ALA A 56 14.92 -0.13 -14.09
CA ALA A 56 14.36 0.48 -15.29
C ALA A 56 12.82 0.45 -15.32
N ILE A 57 12.21 -0.65 -14.88
CA ILE A 57 10.73 -0.78 -14.83
C ILE A 57 10.18 0.08 -13.70
N MET A 58 10.75 -0.01 -12.49
CA MET A 58 10.27 0.76 -11.33
C MET A 58 10.41 2.27 -11.55
N SER A 59 11.51 2.73 -12.13
CA SER A 59 11.71 4.15 -12.43
C SER A 59 10.62 4.68 -13.37
N LYS A 60 10.21 3.92 -14.39
CA LYS A 60 9.12 4.33 -15.29
C LYS A 60 7.77 4.36 -14.59
N ILE A 61 7.47 3.36 -13.76
CA ILE A 61 6.21 3.30 -13.01
C ILE A 61 6.12 4.47 -12.04
N VAL A 62 7.20 4.74 -11.29
CA VAL A 62 7.24 5.80 -10.30
C VAL A 62 7.22 7.18 -10.95
N ASP A 63 7.87 7.35 -12.11
CA ASP A 63 7.82 8.62 -12.84
C ASP A 63 6.40 8.93 -13.33
N TYR A 64 5.69 7.91 -13.84
CA TYR A 64 4.33 8.06 -14.34
C TYR A 64 3.28 8.22 -13.22
N TYR A 65 3.47 7.56 -12.07
CA TYR A 65 2.49 7.50 -10.96
C TYR A 65 3.00 8.18 -9.68
N LYS A 66 3.97 9.10 -9.75
CA LYS A 66 4.73 9.68 -8.62
C LYS A 66 3.91 10.21 -7.45
N ASP A 67 2.74 10.76 -7.74
CA ASP A 67 1.84 11.33 -6.73
C ASP A 67 0.98 10.26 -6.03
N TRP A 68 0.87 9.08 -6.63
CA TRP A 68 -0.01 7.99 -6.20
C TRP A 68 0.76 6.76 -5.72
N LEU A 69 2.04 6.63 -6.07
CA LEU A 69 2.80 5.41 -5.87
C LEU A 69 4.20 5.66 -5.33
N GLU A 70 4.62 4.82 -4.40
CA GLU A 70 6.00 4.70 -3.95
C GLU A 70 6.44 3.23 -3.94
N TYR A 71 7.74 2.97 -4.04
CA TYR A 71 8.28 1.61 -3.92
C TYR A 71 9.46 1.57 -2.97
N PHE A 72 9.68 0.42 -2.37
CA PHE A 72 10.82 0.17 -1.51
C PHE A 72 11.26 -1.30 -1.61
N ILE A 73 12.52 -1.56 -1.27
CA ILE A 73 13.11 -2.90 -1.30
C ILE A 73 13.16 -3.44 0.13
N PHE A 74 12.73 -4.68 0.31
CA PHE A 74 12.81 -5.35 1.59
C PHE A 74 14.28 -5.67 1.88
N PRO A 75 14.81 -5.29 3.05
CA PRO A 75 16.19 -5.63 3.40
C PRO A 75 16.38 -7.14 3.43
N GLU A 76 17.47 -7.62 2.84
CA GLU A 76 17.76 -9.05 2.76
C GLU A 76 17.86 -9.70 4.15
N SER A 77 18.45 -8.98 5.12
CA SER A 77 18.50 -9.42 6.52
C SER A 77 17.12 -9.65 7.12
N VAL A 78 16.13 -8.81 6.79
CA VAL A 78 14.74 -8.95 7.27
C VAL A 78 14.07 -10.15 6.61
N ILE A 79 14.26 -10.34 5.31
CA ILE A 79 13.69 -11.48 4.57
C ILE A 79 14.22 -12.80 5.15
N ILE A 80 15.52 -12.87 5.43
CA ILE A 80 16.17 -14.10 5.89
C ILE A 80 15.96 -14.33 7.39
N HIS A 81 16.28 -13.34 8.24
CA HIS A 81 16.39 -13.54 9.69
C HIS A 81 15.13 -13.18 10.48
N GLU A 82 14.31 -12.24 10.02
CA GLU A 82 13.14 -11.78 10.78
C GLU A 82 11.88 -12.54 10.42
N GLU A 83 10.98 -12.72 11.38
CA GLU A 83 9.66 -13.29 11.18
C GLU A 83 8.78 -12.41 10.27
N VAL A 84 7.83 -13.05 9.56
CA VAL A 84 7.02 -12.39 8.51
C VAL A 84 6.07 -11.30 9.04
N ASP A 85 5.76 -11.32 10.32
CA ASP A 85 4.97 -10.29 11.01
C ASP A 85 5.74 -8.97 11.12
N ARG A 86 7.08 -9.02 11.23
CA ARG A 86 7.98 -7.86 11.32
C ARG A 86 8.39 -7.28 9.98
N TRP A 87 8.01 -7.93 8.88
CA TRP A 87 8.33 -7.42 7.55
C TRP A 87 7.62 -6.09 7.26
N PRO A 88 8.22 -5.22 6.44
CA PRO A 88 7.61 -3.93 6.14
C PRO A 88 6.27 -4.10 5.43
N LEU A 89 5.29 -3.26 5.79
CA LEU A 89 3.96 -3.27 5.15
C LEU A 89 4.00 -2.69 3.74
N CYS A 90 3.29 -3.33 2.82
CA CYS A 90 3.08 -2.87 1.46
C CYS A 90 1.65 -3.17 0.99
N ASP A 91 1.14 -2.37 0.06
CA ASP A 91 -0.15 -2.59 -0.60
C ASP A 91 0.00 -3.56 -1.77
N CYS A 92 1.13 -3.49 -2.47
CA CYS A 92 1.49 -4.39 -3.55
C CYS A 92 2.81 -5.09 -3.22
N LEU A 93 2.90 -6.39 -3.52
CA LEU A 93 4.12 -7.18 -3.36
C LEU A 93 4.63 -7.66 -4.71
N ILE A 94 5.91 -7.42 -4.96
CA ILE A 94 6.64 -7.94 -6.12
C ILE A 94 7.72 -8.88 -5.59
N SER A 95 7.60 -10.15 -5.92
CA SER A 95 8.52 -11.18 -5.47
C SER A 95 9.20 -11.89 -6.64
N PHE A 96 10.46 -12.27 -6.44
CA PHE A 96 11.22 -13.04 -7.42
C PHE A 96 11.91 -14.21 -6.74
N HIS A 97 11.49 -15.44 -7.09
CA HIS A 97 12.17 -16.64 -6.64
C HIS A 97 13.64 -16.66 -7.08
N SER A 98 14.53 -17.06 -6.19
CA SER A 98 15.93 -17.38 -6.43
C SER A 98 16.34 -18.50 -5.47
N THR A 99 17.46 -19.17 -5.74
CA THR A 99 17.93 -20.33 -4.97
C THR A 99 17.94 -20.11 -3.46
N ASP A 100 18.36 -18.92 -3.02
CA ASP A 100 18.47 -18.61 -1.58
C ASP A 100 17.19 -17.99 -0.98
N PHE A 101 16.15 -17.74 -1.79
CA PHE A 101 14.98 -16.97 -1.37
C PHE A 101 14.00 -17.82 -0.55
N PRO A 102 13.62 -17.41 0.67
CA PRO A 102 12.70 -18.16 1.51
C PRO A 102 11.25 -17.99 1.01
N LEU A 103 10.90 -18.74 -0.03
CA LEU A 103 9.58 -18.70 -0.68
C LEU A 103 8.42 -18.96 0.31
N HIS A 104 8.62 -19.87 1.26
CA HIS A 104 7.63 -20.19 2.28
C HIS A 104 7.26 -18.96 3.14
N LYS A 105 8.25 -18.15 3.56
CA LYS A 105 8.03 -16.92 4.32
C LYS A 105 7.28 -15.88 3.49
N ALA A 106 7.61 -15.74 2.21
CA ALA A 106 6.90 -14.83 1.32
C ALA A 106 5.41 -15.23 1.16
N ILE A 107 5.11 -16.53 1.06
CA ILE A 107 3.73 -17.04 1.01
C ILE A 107 2.99 -16.75 2.32
N GLU A 108 3.64 -16.93 3.47
CA GLU A 108 3.07 -16.65 4.78
C GLU A 108 2.80 -15.16 4.98
N TYR A 109 3.74 -14.30 4.59
CA TYR A 109 3.55 -12.85 4.57
C TYR A 109 2.33 -12.46 3.72
N VAL A 110 2.16 -13.04 2.53
CA VAL A 110 0.99 -12.77 1.67
C VAL A 110 -0.30 -13.23 2.33
N LYS A 111 -0.32 -14.38 3.01
CA LYS A 111 -1.50 -14.84 3.75
C LYS A 111 -1.86 -13.91 4.92
N LEU A 112 -0.84 -13.44 5.65
CA LEU A 112 -0.99 -12.59 6.82
C LEU A 112 -1.44 -11.16 6.46
N ARG A 113 -0.77 -10.53 5.48
CA ARG A 113 -0.94 -9.12 5.13
C ARG A 113 -1.85 -8.88 3.93
N LYS A 114 -2.11 -9.91 3.12
CA LYS A 114 -2.97 -9.87 1.91
C LYS A 114 -2.65 -8.72 0.94
N PRO A 115 -1.38 -8.43 0.61
CA PRO A 115 -1.04 -7.44 -0.40
C PRO A 115 -1.48 -7.92 -1.79
N TYR A 116 -1.64 -7.00 -2.73
CA TYR A 116 -1.80 -7.33 -4.15
C TYR A 116 -0.49 -7.89 -4.70
N VAL A 117 -0.47 -9.18 -5.06
CA VAL A 117 0.73 -9.85 -5.54
C VAL A 117 0.83 -9.70 -7.05
N ILE A 118 1.86 -9.00 -7.53
CA ILE A 118 2.07 -8.76 -8.98
C ILE A 118 2.65 -10.00 -9.67
N ASN A 119 3.54 -10.73 -9.00
CA ASN A 119 4.13 -11.96 -9.51
C ASN A 119 3.61 -13.14 -8.69
N ASP A 120 2.78 -14.00 -9.28
CA ASP A 120 2.15 -15.09 -8.55
C ASP A 120 3.23 -16.05 -7.98
N LEU A 121 3.39 -16.00 -6.65
CA LEU A 121 4.33 -16.85 -5.90
C LEU A 121 4.07 -18.34 -6.13
N LYS A 122 2.82 -18.75 -6.38
CA LYS A 122 2.46 -20.16 -6.55
C LYS A 122 2.88 -20.71 -7.91
N ARG A 123 2.92 -19.87 -8.95
CA ARG A 123 3.37 -20.27 -10.29
C ARG A 123 4.90 -20.40 -10.39
N GLN A 124 5.63 -20.02 -9.34
CA GLN A 124 7.10 -20.17 -9.28
C GLN A 124 7.57 -21.55 -8.79
N TYR A 125 6.67 -22.46 -8.40
CA TYR A 125 7.03 -23.83 -8.05
C TYR A 125 7.39 -24.71 -9.26
N ASP A 126 7.05 -24.27 -10.48
CA ASP A 126 7.21 -25.05 -11.74
C ASP A 126 8.44 -24.65 -12.58
N LEU A 127 9.43 -23.96 -12.00
CA LEU A 127 10.66 -23.49 -12.67
C LEU A 127 11.92 -23.94 -11.91
#